data_AF-A0A8T0UH83-F1
#
_entry.id   AF-A0A8T0UH83-F1
#
_cell.length_a   1.000
_cell.length_b   1.000
_cell.length_c   1.000
_cell.angle_alpha   90.00
_cell.angle_beta   90.00
_cell.angle_gamma   90.00
#
_symmetry.space_group_name_H-M   'P 1'
#
loop_
_entity.id
_entity.type
_entity.pdbx_description
1 polymer ?
#
loop_
_entity_poly.entity_id
_entity_poly.type
_entity_poly.pdbx_seq_one_letter_code
_entity_poly.pdbx_strand_id
1 'polypeptide(L)'
;MVAHAISMGLEIPLVPQADVDAVLRLRYSELIRGMAASGGSQAFMAYMAEGLGDLLDWDQAAAAYQRKNGSFFDSPAATAAAAIHSHNDRALDYLDSVVGEFGSAVPTVYPRSAYSRLRMVDTLEKMGISRSFLSEINTTLDMIYRSWLANDEEIMLDMATCAMAFRLLRLHGYDVSSDGLAQFSNESSFHGSIQGHLNDTEALLELLKASHVQITDDELVLESIGSWSSQLLKQQLCSGRISRHVDPAEVEHVLKFPFYSNVDRLEHRWNIEHFKKQNFQKLKSEYRTCDADEEIMSLAVDEFHSCQAAYQEELRCIERWVKEVRLDELDYARVMPLICLLPSASTMFPAELSEARIVAAKTNILATIVDDLFDVGESREEMENLVTLIEMWDAYERVGFFSERVEIVFRAVYDTSNDIAVRAAAVQNRNIIHHIAERSWLVRN
;
A
#
# COMPACT_ATOMS: atom_id res chain seq x y z
N MET A 1 -21.23 25.02 22.17
CA MET A 1 -21.32 24.27 23.45
C MET A 1 -21.01 25.14 24.67
N VAL A 2 -19.76 25.59 24.90
CA VAL A 2 -19.42 26.40 26.09
C VAL A 2 -20.30 27.65 26.25
N ALA A 3 -20.47 28.44 25.18
CA ALA A 3 -21.36 29.60 25.19
C ALA A 3 -22.82 29.24 25.52
N HIS A 4 -23.30 28.08 25.06
CA HIS A 4 -24.65 27.60 25.34
C HIS A 4 -24.80 27.19 26.82
N ALA A 5 -23.83 26.46 27.37
CA ALA A 5 -23.79 26.10 28.79
C ALA A 5 -23.82 27.34 29.69
N ILE A 6 -23.03 28.37 29.35
CA ILE A 6 -23.04 29.66 30.06
C ILE A 6 -24.42 30.33 29.96
N SER A 7 -25.04 30.34 28.78
CA SER A 7 -26.37 30.93 28.59
C SER A 7 -27.47 30.21 29.38
N MET A 8 -27.28 28.92 29.67
CA MET A 8 -28.17 28.13 30.53
C MET A 8 -27.89 28.31 32.03
N GLY A 9 -26.91 29.13 32.41
CA GLY A 9 -26.51 29.35 33.80
C GLY A 9 -25.73 28.19 34.41
N LEU A 10 -25.13 27.32 33.60
CA LEU A 10 -24.26 26.26 34.10
C LEU A 10 -22.91 26.83 34.54
N GLU A 11 -22.51 26.54 35.77
CA GLU A 11 -21.15 26.81 36.23
C GLU A 11 -20.19 25.80 35.58
N ILE A 12 -19.13 26.30 34.92
CA ILE A 12 -18.06 25.48 34.33
C ILE A 12 -16.84 25.60 35.23
N PRO A 13 -16.74 24.81 36.32
CA PRO A 13 -15.58 24.86 37.19
C PRO A 13 -14.33 24.34 36.45
N LEU A 14 -13.16 24.87 36.81
CA LEU A 14 -11.82 24.41 36.38
C LEU A 14 -11.27 24.91 35.04
N VAL A 15 -11.86 25.92 34.40
CA VAL A 15 -11.25 26.60 33.24
C VAL A 15 -11.09 28.09 33.55
N PRO A 16 -9.87 28.67 33.49
CA PRO A 16 -9.68 30.11 33.58
C PRO A 16 -10.57 30.85 32.58
N GLN A 17 -11.26 31.91 33.02
CA GLN A 17 -12.12 32.71 32.13
C GLN A 17 -11.35 33.21 30.88
N ALA A 18 -10.06 33.52 31.05
CA ALA A 18 -9.18 33.93 29.96
C ALA A 18 -9.07 32.87 28.84
N ASP A 19 -9.10 31.57 29.19
CA ASP A 19 -9.01 30.47 28.22
C ASP A 19 -10.34 30.30 27.49
N VAL A 20 -11.47 30.43 28.19
CA VAL A 20 -12.81 30.46 27.58
C VAL A 20 -12.92 31.61 26.58
N ASP A 21 -12.51 32.82 26.99
CA ASP A 21 -12.51 34.01 26.14
C ASP A 21 -11.55 33.87 24.94
N ALA A 22 -10.42 33.19 25.12
CA ALA A 22 -9.51 32.88 24.02
C ALA A 22 -10.16 31.95 22.99
N VAL A 23 -10.80 30.86 23.42
CA VAL A 23 -11.50 29.92 22.53
C VAL A 23 -12.66 30.61 21.80
N LEU A 24 -13.42 31.47 22.48
CA LEU A 24 -14.51 32.21 21.85
C LEU A 24 -14.00 33.22 20.81
N ARG A 25 -12.86 33.89 21.06
CA ARG A 25 -12.22 34.77 20.08
C ARG A 25 -11.68 34.02 18.87
N LEU A 26 -11.13 32.82 19.07
CA LEU A 26 -10.71 31.94 17.97
C LEU A 26 -11.91 31.54 17.12
N ARG A 27 -13.00 31.07 17.74
CA ARG A 27 -14.25 30.76 17.04
C ARG A 27 -14.76 31.95 16.23
N TYR A 28 -14.76 33.15 16.80
CA TYR A 28 -15.21 34.35 16.10
C TYR A 28 -14.32 34.70 14.90
N SER A 29 -13.01 34.55 15.05
CA SER A 29 -12.04 34.75 13.95
C SER A 29 -12.24 33.74 12.82
N GLU A 30 -12.50 32.47 13.16
CA GLU A 30 -12.81 31.42 12.18
C GLU A 30 -14.16 31.66 11.48
N LEU A 31 -15.18 32.13 12.22
CA LEU A 31 -16.48 32.52 11.64
C LEU A 31 -16.33 33.61 10.58
N ILE A 32 -15.59 34.69 10.90
CA ILE A 32 -15.32 35.77 9.94
C ILE A 32 -14.59 35.23 8.71
N ARG A 33 -13.57 34.38 8.93
CA ARG A 33 -12.82 33.78 7.84
C ARG A 33 -13.71 32.91 6.96
N GLY A 34 -14.57 32.10 7.57
CA GLY A 34 -15.52 31.24 6.86
C GLY A 34 -16.56 31.99 6.06
N MET A 35 -17.09 33.10 6.59
CA MET A 35 -18.05 33.96 5.88
C MET A 35 -17.43 34.69 4.68
N ALA A 36 -16.12 34.98 4.73
CA ALA A 36 -15.40 35.68 3.66
C ALA A 36 -14.70 34.73 2.66
N ALA A 37 -14.63 33.43 2.96
CA ALA A 37 -13.89 32.45 2.16
C ALA A 37 -14.79 31.63 1.22
N SER A 38 -14.16 31.02 0.22
CA SER A 38 -14.78 30.08 -0.72
C SER A 38 -14.14 28.69 -0.58
N GLY A 39 -14.85 27.64 -1.02
CA GLY A 39 -14.34 26.27 -1.03
C GLY A 39 -14.23 25.65 0.37
N GLY A 40 -13.03 25.21 0.76
CA GLY A 40 -12.81 24.33 1.93
C GLY A 40 -13.25 24.93 3.26
N SER A 41 -13.20 26.26 3.39
CA SER A 41 -13.71 26.92 4.58
C SER A 41 -15.23 26.81 4.71
N GLN A 42 -15.99 26.87 3.61
CA GLN A 42 -17.45 26.68 3.64
C GLN A 42 -17.80 25.23 3.93
N ALA A 43 -17.06 24.28 3.32
CA ALA A 43 -17.23 22.87 3.59
C ALA A 43 -16.96 22.53 5.07
N PHE A 44 -15.91 23.10 5.66
CA PHE A 44 -15.63 22.96 7.09
C PHE A 44 -16.72 23.56 7.99
N MET A 45 -17.28 24.71 7.63
CA MET A 45 -18.38 25.32 8.38
C MET A 45 -19.64 24.44 8.34
N ALA A 46 -20.00 23.91 7.17
CA ALA A 46 -21.09 22.95 7.04
C ALA A 46 -20.80 21.63 7.77
N TYR A 47 -19.54 21.19 7.82
CA TYR A 47 -19.14 20.04 8.62
C TYR A 47 -19.34 20.30 10.11
N MET A 48 -19.02 21.48 10.61
CA MET A 48 -19.16 21.86 12.02
C MET A 48 -20.51 22.56 12.32
N ALA A 49 -21.56 22.27 11.55
CA ALA A 49 -22.82 23.01 11.57
C ALA A 49 -23.49 23.06 12.96
N GLU A 50 -23.30 22.05 13.81
CA GLU A 50 -23.78 22.02 15.18
C GLU A 50 -23.19 23.14 16.06
N GLY A 51 -22.07 23.73 15.65
CA GLY A 51 -21.46 24.89 16.30
C GLY A 51 -21.97 26.24 15.77
N LEU A 52 -22.76 26.23 14.70
CA LEU A 52 -23.25 27.40 13.97
C LEU A 52 -24.75 27.62 14.14
N GLY A 53 -25.54 26.54 14.08
CA GLY A 53 -27.00 26.61 14.15
C GLY A 53 -27.58 27.51 13.06
N ASP A 54 -28.36 28.52 13.46
CA ASP A 54 -29.03 29.47 12.56
C ASP A 54 -28.07 30.42 11.80
N LEU A 55 -26.78 30.40 12.13
CA LEU A 55 -25.77 31.20 11.41
C LEU A 55 -25.38 30.61 10.05
N LEU A 56 -25.71 29.35 9.80
CA LEU A 56 -25.41 28.67 8.54
C LEU A 56 -26.55 28.87 7.55
N ASP A 57 -26.22 29.18 6.29
CA ASP A 57 -27.18 29.12 5.19
C ASP A 57 -27.45 27.65 4.84
N TRP A 58 -28.58 27.14 5.36
CA TRP A 58 -28.95 25.74 5.21
C TRP A 58 -29.37 25.37 3.79
N ASP A 59 -29.93 26.29 3.01
CA ASP A 59 -30.31 26.04 1.63
C ASP A 59 -29.06 25.85 0.77
N GLN A 60 -28.07 26.74 0.95
CA GLN A 60 -26.77 26.61 0.30
C GLN A 60 -26.03 25.35 0.75
N ALA A 61 -26.02 25.07 2.06
CA ALA A 61 -25.33 23.90 2.60
C ALA A 61 -25.95 22.59 2.12
N ALA A 62 -27.29 22.50 2.07
CA ALA A 62 -27.99 21.31 1.59
C ALA A 62 -27.71 21.06 0.11
N ALA A 63 -27.74 22.11 -0.71
CA ALA A 63 -27.44 22.00 -2.14
C ALA A 63 -25.99 21.54 -2.42
N ALA A 64 -25.05 21.91 -1.56
CA ALA A 64 -23.63 21.62 -1.75
C ALA A 64 -23.15 20.32 -1.10
N TYR A 65 -23.71 19.93 0.06
CA TYR A 65 -23.08 18.93 0.94
C TYR A 65 -24.02 17.83 1.45
N GLN A 66 -25.33 17.91 1.20
CA GLN A 66 -26.24 16.85 1.61
C GLN A 66 -26.11 15.64 0.67
N ARG A 67 -25.81 14.48 1.24
CA ARG A 67 -25.61 13.22 0.52
C ARG A 67 -26.94 12.55 0.16
N LYS A 68 -26.89 11.54 -0.71
CA LYS A 68 -28.07 10.73 -1.09
C LYS A 68 -28.75 10.09 0.11
N ASN A 69 -27.97 9.60 1.08
CA ASN A 69 -28.47 9.02 2.33
C ASN A 69 -29.13 10.04 3.27
N GLY A 70 -29.14 11.34 2.93
CA GLY A 70 -29.73 12.41 3.72
C GLY A 70 -28.78 13.07 4.71
N SER A 71 -27.58 12.50 4.90
CA SER A 71 -26.57 13.03 5.82
C SER A 71 -25.85 14.25 5.28
N PHE A 72 -25.25 15.00 6.19
CA PHE A 72 -24.20 15.97 5.89
C PHE A 72 -22.86 15.36 6.28
N PHE A 73 -22.02 15.07 5.27
CA PHE A 73 -20.69 14.46 5.44
C PHE A 73 -20.68 13.17 6.26
N ASP A 74 -21.75 12.38 6.20
CA ASP A 74 -21.95 11.19 7.05
C ASP A 74 -21.89 11.48 8.56
N SER A 75 -21.94 12.75 8.99
CA SER A 75 -21.82 13.12 10.39
C SER A 75 -23.20 13.23 11.05
N PRO A 76 -23.55 12.38 12.04
CA PRO A 76 -24.81 12.53 12.75
C PRO A 76 -24.96 13.89 13.45
N ALA A 77 -23.87 14.46 13.97
CA ALA A 77 -23.91 15.77 14.62
C ALA A 77 -24.25 16.92 13.64
N ALA A 78 -23.62 16.95 12.46
CA ALA A 78 -23.91 17.97 11.45
C ALA A 78 -25.34 17.80 10.91
N THR A 79 -25.75 16.55 10.71
CA THR A 79 -27.07 16.21 10.20
C THR A 79 -28.19 16.54 11.21
N ALA A 80 -27.94 16.33 12.51
CA ALA A 80 -28.85 16.75 13.58
C ALA A 80 -29.04 18.27 13.61
N ALA A 81 -27.98 19.04 13.38
CA ALA A 81 -28.09 20.49 13.27
C ALA A 81 -28.99 20.89 12.09
N ALA A 82 -28.88 20.22 10.94
CA ALA A 82 -29.78 20.45 9.80
C ALA A 82 -31.24 20.14 10.15
N ALA A 83 -31.49 18.99 10.77
CA ALA A 83 -32.84 18.60 11.19
C ALA A 83 -33.48 19.62 12.15
N ILE A 84 -32.71 20.15 13.10
CA ILE A 84 -33.19 21.10 14.11
C ILE A 84 -33.42 22.49 13.51
N HIS A 85 -32.47 23.00 12.73
CA HIS A 85 -32.43 24.41 12.33
C HIS A 85 -33.07 24.69 10.95
N SER A 86 -33.17 23.69 10.07
CA SER A 86 -33.81 23.85 8.75
C SER A 86 -35.00 22.91 8.51
N HIS A 87 -35.37 22.09 9.50
CA HIS A 87 -36.46 21.12 9.38
C HIS A 87 -36.31 20.21 8.15
N ASN A 88 -35.08 19.79 7.87
CA ASN A 88 -34.76 18.97 6.69
C ASN A 88 -35.21 17.51 6.92
N ASP A 89 -36.27 17.08 6.23
CA ASP A 89 -36.83 15.74 6.37
C ASP A 89 -35.83 14.62 6.03
N ARG A 90 -34.99 14.81 5.01
CA ARG A 90 -33.96 13.82 4.63
C ARG A 90 -32.89 13.67 5.70
N ALA A 91 -32.57 14.76 6.41
CA ALA A 91 -31.67 14.71 7.55
C ALA A 91 -32.29 13.92 8.71
N LEU A 92 -33.60 14.06 8.95
CA LEU A 92 -34.34 13.25 9.92
C LEU A 92 -34.36 11.76 9.53
N ASP A 93 -34.68 11.45 8.27
CA ASP A 93 -34.68 10.07 7.76
C ASP A 93 -33.32 9.37 7.98
N TYR A 94 -32.22 10.09 7.72
CA TYR A 94 -30.88 9.61 8.01
C TYR A 94 -30.68 9.32 9.49
N LEU A 95 -31.04 10.25 10.38
CA LEU A 95 -30.86 10.09 11.82
C LEU A 95 -31.69 8.93 12.37
N ASP A 96 -32.94 8.78 11.90
CA ASP A 96 -33.80 7.65 12.24
C ASP A 96 -33.19 6.33 11.78
N SER A 97 -32.58 6.30 10.59
CA SER A 97 -31.83 5.12 10.11
C SER A 97 -30.63 4.79 11.00
N VAL A 98 -29.84 5.79 11.41
CA VAL A 98 -28.66 5.57 12.27
C VAL A 98 -29.10 5.10 13.68
N VAL A 99 -30.13 5.72 14.25
CA VAL A 99 -30.72 5.30 15.54
C VAL A 99 -31.32 3.90 15.44
N GLY A 100 -31.92 3.56 14.30
CA GLY A 100 -32.41 2.20 14.02
C GLY A 100 -31.31 1.14 14.08
N GLU A 101 -30.10 1.46 13.59
CA GLU A 101 -28.95 0.56 13.57
C GLU A 101 -28.24 0.47 14.94
N PHE A 102 -28.02 1.62 15.60
CA PHE A 102 -27.18 1.71 16.80
C PHE A 102 -27.98 1.84 18.11
N GLY A 103 -29.31 1.87 18.04
CA GLY A 103 -30.19 2.03 19.18
C GLY A 103 -30.08 3.41 19.82
N SER A 104 -29.60 3.49 21.06
CA SER A 104 -29.60 4.74 21.85
C SER A 104 -28.35 5.61 21.66
N ALA A 105 -27.48 5.29 20.71
CA ALA A 105 -26.23 6.02 20.46
C ALA A 105 -25.98 6.12 18.95
N VAL A 106 -25.06 7.01 18.55
CA VAL A 106 -24.65 7.16 17.15
C VAL A 106 -23.13 7.30 17.06
N PRO A 107 -22.48 6.80 15.99
CA PRO A 107 -21.06 7.02 15.76
C PRO A 107 -20.76 8.47 15.33
N THR A 108 -19.48 8.81 15.22
CA THR A 108 -19.05 10.14 14.74
C THR A 108 -19.28 10.34 13.24
N VAL A 109 -19.23 9.23 12.48
CA VAL A 109 -19.42 9.13 11.02
C VAL A 109 -20.13 7.81 10.68
N TYR A 110 -21.12 7.84 9.79
CA TYR A 110 -21.79 6.66 9.25
C TYR A 110 -22.44 6.93 7.86
N PRO A 111 -22.36 6.01 6.87
CA PRO A 111 -21.60 4.77 6.89
C PRO A 111 -20.08 5.01 6.87
N ARG A 112 -19.30 3.98 7.21
CA ARG A 112 -17.82 3.98 7.09
C ARG A 112 -17.29 2.59 6.75
N SER A 113 -18.16 1.74 6.22
CA SER A 113 -17.92 0.34 5.95
C SER A 113 -16.87 0.13 4.85
N ALA A 114 -16.90 0.94 3.78
CA ALA A 114 -15.98 0.85 2.66
C ALA A 114 -14.55 1.18 3.11
N TYR A 115 -14.37 2.32 3.77
CA TYR A 115 -13.09 2.74 4.34
C TYR A 115 -12.51 1.68 5.30
N SER A 116 -13.32 1.19 6.26
CA SER A 116 -12.84 0.20 7.24
C SER A 116 -12.43 -1.12 6.59
N ARG A 117 -13.17 -1.57 5.56
CA ARG A 117 -12.84 -2.79 4.80
C ARG A 117 -11.56 -2.62 3.98
N LEU A 118 -11.43 -1.52 3.25
CA LEU A 118 -10.24 -1.21 2.46
C LEU A 118 -9.00 -1.07 3.34
N ARG A 119 -9.12 -0.38 4.48
CA ARG A 119 -8.04 -0.24 5.46
C ARG A 119 -7.61 -1.59 6.03
N MET A 120 -8.56 -2.50 6.27
CA MET A 120 -8.23 -3.86 6.72
C MET A 120 -7.44 -4.62 5.65
N VAL A 121 -7.89 -4.61 4.39
CA VAL A 121 -7.17 -5.22 3.28
C VAL A 121 -5.75 -4.64 3.17
N ASP A 122 -5.64 -3.31 3.12
CA ASP A 122 -4.35 -2.61 3.04
C ASP A 122 -3.41 -2.97 4.21
N THR A 123 -3.96 -3.11 5.41
CA THR A 123 -3.21 -3.53 6.60
C THR A 123 -2.69 -4.96 6.46
N LEU A 124 -3.54 -5.91 6.07
CA LEU A 124 -3.14 -7.32 5.92
C LEU A 124 -2.05 -7.48 4.86
N GLU A 125 -2.11 -6.70 3.78
CA GLU A 125 -1.10 -6.69 2.72
C GLU A 125 0.22 -6.07 3.19
N LYS A 126 0.19 -4.86 3.77
CA LYS A 126 1.38 -4.20 4.32
C LYS A 126 2.09 -5.04 5.36
N MET A 127 1.33 -5.80 6.16
CA MET A 127 1.87 -6.68 7.19
C MET A 127 2.39 -8.01 6.64
N GLY A 128 2.18 -8.30 5.35
CA GLY A 128 2.69 -9.50 4.69
C GLY A 128 1.96 -10.79 5.03
N ILE A 129 0.72 -10.69 5.55
CA ILE A 129 -0.10 -11.82 6.02
C ILE A 129 -1.36 -12.05 5.16
N SER A 130 -1.55 -11.25 4.10
CA SER A 130 -2.73 -11.27 3.23
C SER A 130 -3.04 -12.65 2.62
N ARG A 131 -2.02 -13.50 2.41
CA ARG A 131 -2.19 -14.85 1.87
C ARG A 131 -3.12 -15.72 2.71
N SER A 132 -3.10 -15.54 4.03
CA SER A 132 -3.94 -16.29 4.96
C SER A 132 -5.42 -15.86 4.90
N PHE A 133 -5.73 -14.78 4.16
CA PHE A 133 -7.05 -14.14 4.07
C PHE A 133 -7.52 -13.89 2.63
N LEU A 134 -6.98 -14.63 1.65
CA LEU A 134 -7.30 -14.39 0.23
C LEU A 134 -8.80 -14.44 -0.08
N SER A 135 -9.54 -15.34 0.56
CA SER A 135 -10.99 -15.46 0.34
C SER A 135 -11.74 -14.22 0.84
N GLU A 136 -11.38 -13.73 2.03
CA GLU A 136 -11.95 -12.56 2.68
C GLU A 136 -11.59 -11.28 1.93
N ILE A 137 -10.34 -11.16 1.48
CA ILE A 137 -9.85 -10.05 0.67
C ILE A 137 -10.61 -10.01 -0.66
N ASN A 138 -10.68 -11.13 -1.39
CA ASN A 138 -11.38 -11.20 -2.67
C ASN A 138 -12.87 -10.84 -2.52
N THR A 139 -13.54 -11.40 -1.51
CA THR A 139 -14.96 -11.09 -1.24
C THR A 139 -15.15 -9.61 -0.92
N THR A 140 -14.22 -9.01 -0.18
CA THR A 140 -14.26 -7.59 0.17
C THR A 140 -14.05 -6.72 -1.05
N LEU A 141 -13.04 -7.00 -1.87
CA LEU A 141 -12.75 -6.24 -3.09
C LEU A 141 -13.87 -6.40 -4.14
N ASP A 142 -14.49 -7.57 -4.25
CA ASP A 142 -15.68 -7.77 -5.09
C ASP A 142 -16.83 -6.83 -4.70
N MET A 143 -17.05 -6.65 -3.38
CA MET A 143 -18.07 -5.72 -2.88
C MET A 143 -17.70 -4.27 -3.20
N ILE A 144 -16.45 -3.87 -2.91
CA ILE A 144 -15.96 -2.51 -3.23
C ILE A 144 -16.06 -2.25 -4.72
N TYR A 145 -15.72 -3.22 -5.58
CA TYR A 145 -15.79 -3.07 -7.02
C TYR A 145 -17.22 -2.81 -7.51
N ARG A 146 -18.21 -3.51 -6.94
CA ARG A 146 -19.63 -3.24 -7.25
C ARG A 146 -20.04 -1.83 -6.84
N SER A 147 -19.62 -1.37 -5.67
CA SER A 147 -19.88 0.01 -5.21
C SER A 147 -19.14 1.05 -6.07
N TRP A 148 -17.92 0.75 -6.51
CA TRP A 148 -17.15 1.58 -7.44
C TRP A 148 -17.90 1.74 -8.77
N LEU A 149 -18.34 0.64 -9.38
CA LEU A 149 -19.12 0.65 -10.63
C LEU A 149 -20.48 1.37 -10.47
N ALA A 150 -21.08 1.29 -9.28
CA ALA A 150 -22.32 2.00 -8.95
C ALA A 150 -22.10 3.50 -8.66
N ASN A 151 -20.86 3.98 -8.66
CA ASN A 151 -20.48 5.34 -8.28
C ASN A 151 -21.06 5.71 -6.89
N ASP A 152 -20.88 4.79 -5.93
CA ASP A 152 -21.35 4.92 -4.56
C ASP A 152 -20.70 6.14 -3.88
N GLU A 153 -21.52 6.98 -3.22
CA GLU A 153 -21.05 8.20 -2.57
C GLU A 153 -20.14 7.92 -1.37
N GLU A 154 -20.29 6.78 -0.70
CA GLU A 154 -19.41 6.41 0.41
C GLU A 154 -17.95 6.29 -0.06
N ILE A 155 -17.73 5.79 -1.27
CA ILE A 155 -16.42 5.68 -1.89
C ILE A 155 -16.05 6.98 -2.58
N MET A 156 -16.90 7.47 -3.48
CA MET A 156 -16.54 8.51 -4.43
C MET A 156 -16.38 9.89 -3.79
N LEU A 157 -17.08 10.20 -2.68
CA LEU A 157 -17.01 11.52 -2.05
C LEU A 157 -15.97 11.61 -0.93
N ASP A 158 -15.34 10.50 -0.53
CA ASP A 158 -14.25 10.50 0.42
C ASP A 158 -12.91 10.27 -0.28
N MET A 159 -12.02 11.25 -0.20
CA MET A 159 -10.78 11.28 -0.96
C MET A 159 -9.84 10.11 -0.62
N ALA A 160 -9.69 9.81 0.68
CA ALA A 160 -8.84 8.70 1.14
C ALA A 160 -9.44 7.36 0.72
N THR A 161 -10.75 7.17 0.90
CA THR A 161 -11.47 5.94 0.54
C THR A 161 -11.43 5.71 -0.97
N CYS A 162 -11.69 6.74 -1.79
CA CYS A 162 -11.65 6.63 -3.24
C CYS A 162 -10.24 6.27 -3.76
N ALA A 163 -9.21 6.95 -3.26
CA ALA A 163 -7.82 6.68 -3.63
C ALA A 163 -7.39 5.25 -3.23
N MET A 164 -7.75 4.81 -2.03
CA MET A 164 -7.45 3.46 -1.54
C MET A 164 -8.24 2.39 -2.32
N ALA A 165 -9.52 2.63 -2.61
CA ALA A 165 -10.35 1.75 -3.44
C ALA A 165 -9.73 1.58 -4.83
N PHE A 166 -9.41 2.67 -5.51
CA PHE A 166 -8.76 2.66 -6.81
C PHE A 166 -7.47 1.84 -6.79
N ARG A 167 -6.57 2.14 -5.84
CA ARG A 167 -5.28 1.47 -5.72
C ARG A 167 -5.42 -0.02 -5.49
N LEU A 168 -6.22 -0.43 -4.51
CA LEU A 168 -6.38 -1.85 -4.16
C LEU A 168 -7.11 -2.62 -5.25
N LEU A 169 -8.18 -2.07 -5.84
CA LEU A 169 -8.86 -2.70 -6.97
C LEU A 169 -7.89 -2.90 -8.14
N ARG A 170 -7.11 -1.88 -8.49
CA ARG A 170 -6.16 -1.97 -9.60
C ARG A 170 -5.06 -3.01 -9.33
N LEU A 171 -4.47 -3.02 -8.14
CA LEU A 171 -3.43 -3.98 -7.77
C LEU A 171 -3.91 -5.43 -7.76
N HIS A 172 -5.22 -5.64 -7.55
CA HIS A 172 -5.87 -6.96 -7.62
C HIS A 172 -6.43 -7.31 -9.01
N GLY A 173 -6.13 -6.51 -10.03
CA GLY A 173 -6.49 -6.81 -11.42
C GLY A 173 -7.93 -6.48 -11.81
N TYR A 174 -8.65 -5.70 -11.00
CA TYR A 174 -9.95 -5.18 -11.39
C TYR A 174 -9.80 -4.07 -12.44
N ASP A 175 -10.75 -4.01 -13.38
CA ASP A 175 -10.78 -2.99 -14.42
C ASP A 175 -11.34 -1.67 -13.85
N VAL A 176 -10.43 -0.77 -13.47
CA VAL A 176 -10.73 0.57 -12.94
C VAL A 176 -9.94 1.65 -13.68
N SER A 177 -10.64 2.64 -14.24
CA SER A 177 -10.03 3.81 -14.88
C SER A 177 -9.56 4.83 -13.85
N SER A 178 -8.43 5.50 -14.13
CA SER A 178 -7.94 6.63 -13.35
C SER A 178 -8.87 7.85 -13.41
N ASP A 179 -9.81 7.89 -14.37
CA ASP A 179 -10.87 8.89 -14.45
C ASP A 179 -11.74 8.93 -13.18
N GLY A 180 -11.85 7.82 -12.44
CA GLY A 180 -12.55 7.81 -11.15
C GLY A 180 -11.94 8.77 -10.10
N LEU A 181 -10.67 9.14 -10.29
CA LEU A 181 -9.96 10.12 -9.46
C LEU A 181 -9.92 11.52 -10.07
N ALA A 182 -10.55 11.77 -11.22
CA ALA A 182 -10.46 13.04 -11.94
C ALA A 182 -10.90 14.25 -11.09
N GLN A 183 -11.86 14.06 -10.18
CA GLN A 183 -12.30 15.08 -9.22
C GLN A 183 -11.22 15.52 -8.22
N PHE A 184 -10.14 14.73 -8.07
CA PHE A 184 -9.00 15.01 -7.19
C PHE A 184 -7.73 15.39 -7.96
N SER A 185 -7.82 15.56 -9.28
CA SER A 185 -6.66 15.80 -10.15
C SER A 185 -5.92 17.11 -9.86
N ASN A 186 -6.57 18.08 -9.20
CA ASN A 186 -6.00 19.41 -9.00
C ASN A 186 -5.81 19.71 -7.51
N GLU A 187 -4.68 20.29 -7.10
CA GLU A 187 -4.42 20.70 -5.72
C GLU A 187 -5.56 21.56 -5.12
N SER A 188 -6.22 22.37 -5.96
CA SER A 188 -7.38 23.18 -5.54
C SER A 188 -8.58 22.36 -5.07
N SER A 189 -8.77 21.10 -5.51
CA SER A 189 -9.82 20.22 -4.99
C SER A 189 -9.53 19.82 -3.55
N PHE A 190 -8.25 19.62 -3.19
CA PHE A 190 -7.84 19.36 -1.81
C PHE A 190 -8.10 20.58 -0.94
N HIS A 191 -7.56 21.76 -1.27
CA HIS A 191 -7.79 22.99 -0.50
C HIS A 191 -9.27 23.41 -0.46
N GLY A 192 -10.05 23.02 -1.47
CA GLY A 192 -11.50 23.21 -1.57
C GLY A 192 -12.35 22.27 -0.69
N SER A 193 -11.73 21.28 -0.04
CA SER A 193 -12.41 20.25 0.75
C SER A 193 -12.24 20.42 2.27
N ILE A 194 -12.98 19.61 3.04
CA ILE A 194 -12.78 19.52 4.50
C ILE A 194 -11.38 18.99 4.80
N GLN A 195 -10.91 18.00 4.04
CA GLN A 195 -9.59 17.38 4.19
C GLN A 195 -8.48 18.43 4.07
N GLY A 196 -8.58 19.33 3.09
CA GLY A 196 -7.62 20.43 2.94
C GLY A 196 -7.67 21.42 4.10
N HIS A 197 -8.86 21.80 4.55
CA HIS A 197 -9.00 22.71 5.69
C HIS A 197 -8.47 22.11 7.00
N LEU A 198 -8.69 20.81 7.22
CA LEU A 198 -8.19 20.07 8.37
C LEU A 198 -6.72 19.64 8.23
N ASN A 199 -6.10 19.92 7.07
CA ASN A 199 -4.74 19.50 6.76
C ASN A 199 -4.56 17.98 6.95
N ASP A 200 -5.49 17.23 6.36
CA ASP A 200 -5.55 15.77 6.41
C ASP A 200 -4.40 15.16 5.58
N THR A 201 -3.38 14.68 6.30
CA THR A 201 -2.21 14.07 5.68
C THR A 201 -2.52 12.66 5.17
N GLU A 202 -3.49 11.94 5.75
CA GLU A 202 -3.85 10.59 5.33
C GLU A 202 -4.46 10.60 3.93
N ALA A 203 -5.38 11.53 3.67
CA ALA A 203 -5.98 11.71 2.34
C ALA A 203 -4.92 12.01 1.25
N LEU A 204 -3.95 12.88 1.56
CA LEU A 204 -2.85 13.17 0.64
C LEU A 204 -1.96 11.96 0.39
N LEU A 205 -1.66 11.20 1.46
CA LEU A 205 -0.81 10.03 1.38
C LEU A 205 -1.46 8.92 0.54
N GLU A 206 -2.76 8.68 0.69
CA GLU A 206 -3.48 7.69 -0.12
C GLU A 206 -3.60 8.13 -1.59
N LEU A 207 -3.78 9.43 -1.87
CA LEU A 207 -3.72 9.96 -3.23
C LEU A 207 -2.33 9.75 -3.88
N LEU A 208 -1.26 10.04 -3.14
CA LEU A 208 0.11 9.78 -3.62
C LEU A 208 0.32 8.29 -3.90
N LYS A 209 -0.08 7.40 -2.98
CA LYS A 209 -0.02 5.94 -3.17
C LYS A 209 -0.81 5.49 -4.40
N ALA A 210 -2.00 6.06 -4.63
CA ALA A 210 -2.82 5.77 -5.81
C ALA A 210 -2.15 6.23 -7.12
N SER A 211 -1.44 7.37 -7.11
CA SER A 211 -0.70 7.82 -8.30
C SER A 211 0.44 6.86 -8.71
N HIS A 212 1.02 6.12 -7.75
CA HIS A 212 2.11 5.18 -8.02
C HIS A 212 1.68 3.90 -8.74
N VAL A 213 0.37 3.63 -8.89
CA VAL A 213 -0.16 2.47 -9.64
C VAL A 213 -0.59 2.85 -11.07
N GLN A 214 0.09 3.85 -11.64
CA GLN A 214 -0.01 4.20 -13.05
C GLN A 214 0.46 3.04 -13.93
N ILE A 215 -0.32 2.71 -14.96
CA ILE A 215 -0.01 1.62 -15.90
C ILE A 215 0.57 2.17 -17.20
N THR A 216 0.07 3.33 -17.65
CA THR A 216 0.44 3.91 -18.95
C THR A 216 0.71 5.41 -18.82
N ASP A 217 1.57 5.95 -19.69
CA ASP A 217 1.99 7.35 -19.66
C ASP A 217 0.86 8.35 -20.00
N ASP A 218 -0.27 7.88 -20.53
CA ASP A 218 -1.44 8.71 -20.88
C ASP A 218 -2.42 8.92 -19.70
N GLU A 219 -2.16 8.34 -18.53
CA GLU A 219 -2.97 8.56 -17.31
C GLU A 219 -2.65 9.91 -16.63
N LEU A 220 -2.95 11.02 -17.32
CA LEU A 220 -2.67 12.40 -16.87
C LEU A 220 -3.28 12.73 -15.49
N VAL A 221 -4.38 12.07 -15.12
CA VAL A 221 -5.00 12.23 -13.80
C VAL A 221 -4.03 11.79 -12.69
N LEU A 222 -3.38 10.63 -12.86
CA LEU A 222 -2.44 10.10 -11.87
C LEU A 222 -1.14 10.90 -11.85
N GLU A 223 -0.63 11.31 -13.02
CA GLU A 223 0.54 12.18 -13.11
C GLU A 223 0.32 13.49 -12.34
N SER A 224 -0.85 14.12 -12.56
CA SER A 224 -1.21 15.35 -11.86
C SER A 224 -1.29 15.12 -10.36
N ILE A 225 -2.02 14.09 -9.91
CA ILE A 225 -2.14 13.72 -8.49
C ILE A 225 -0.78 13.49 -7.86
N GLY A 226 0.09 12.68 -8.47
CA GLY A 226 1.41 12.35 -7.94
C GLY A 226 2.29 13.58 -7.80
N SER A 227 2.25 14.49 -8.78
CA SER A 227 3.02 15.73 -8.77
C SER A 227 2.63 16.65 -7.61
N TRP A 228 1.36 17.04 -7.52
CA TRP A 228 0.93 18.02 -6.51
C TRP A 228 0.89 17.43 -5.10
N SER A 229 0.46 16.18 -4.94
CA SER A 229 0.39 15.53 -3.61
C SER A 229 1.80 15.31 -3.02
N SER A 230 2.77 14.88 -3.84
CA SER A 230 4.18 14.75 -3.43
C SER A 230 4.76 16.09 -2.96
N GLN A 231 4.50 17.17 -3.71
CA GLN A 231 4.97 18.50 -3.35
C GLN A 231 4.36 18.97 -2.02
N LEU A 232 3.06 18.79 -1.82
CA LEU A 232 2.37 19.21 -0.60
C LEU A 232 2.81 18.38 0.62
N LEU A 233 2.98 17.08 0.47
CA LEU A 233 3.51 16.21 1.54
C LEU A 233 4.93 16.61 1.95
N LYS A 234 5.81 16.94 1.00
CA LYS A 234 7.15 17.48 1.30
C LYS A 234 7.07 18.79 2.07
N GLN A 235 6.13 19.68 1.74
CA GLN A 235 5.91 20.92 2.49
C GLN A 235 5.39 20.66 3.90
N GLN A 236 4.44 19.72 4.09
CA GLN A 236 3.94 19.34 5.40
C GLN A 236 5.05 18.75 6.29
N LEU A 237 5.93 17.92 5.75
CA LEU A 237 7.11 17.41 6.45
C LEU A 237 8.04 18.53 6.90
N CYS A 238 8.45 19.42 5.97
CA CYS A 238 9.36 20.53 6.26
C CYS A 238 8.80 21.52 7.28
N SER A 239 7.48 21.70 7.31
CA SER A 239 6.80 22.65 8.21
C SER A 239 6.32 22.02 9.52
N GLY A 240 6.53 20.72 9.72
CA GLY A 240 6.04 20.01 10.91
C GLY A 240 4.51 19.95 11.00
N ARG A 241 3.82 20.00 9.87
CA ARG A 241 2.34 20.01 9.75
C ARG A 241 1.80 18.64 9.34
N ILE A 242 2.42 17.57 9.79
CA ILE A 242 1.88 16.22 9.59
C ILE A 242 0.74 16.00 10.58
N SER A 243 -0.37 15.45 10.10
CA SER A 243 -1.49 15.06 10.95
C SER A 243 -1.03 14.13 12.08
N ARG A 244 -1.47 14.39 13.32
CA ARG A 244 -0.99 13.68 14.52
C ARG A 244 -1.13 12.14 14.51
N HIS A 245 -2.04 11.62 13.69
CA HIS A 245 -2.34 10.19 13.59
C HIS A 245 -1.58 9.51 12.44
N VAL A 246 -0.91 10.28 11.59
CA VAL A 246 -0.04 9.79 10.52
C VAL A 246 1.40 9.80 11.03
N ASP A 247 2.16 8.74 10.74
CA ASP A 247 3.58 8.71 11.07
C ASP A 247 4.38 9.53 10.04
N PRO A 248 5.14 10.56 10.46
CA PRO A 248 6.04 11.27 9.54
C PRO A 248 7.01 10.33 8.81
N ALA A 249 7.42 9.23 9.46
CA ALA A 249 8.28 8.21 8.84
C ALA A 249 7.59 7.50 7.67
N GLU A 250 6.27 7.27 7.73
CA GLU A 250 5.50 6.69 6.62
C GLU A 250 5.47 7.65 5.43
N VAL A 251 5.25 8.94 5.71
CA VAL A 251 5.23 9.96 4.65
C VAL A 251 6.60 10.08 3.98
N GLU A 252 7.68 10.09 4.76
CA GLU A 252 9.05 10.10 4.22
C GLU A 252 9.35 8.84 3.40
N HIS A 253 8.93 7.67 3.88
CA HIS A 253 9.12 6.38 3.20
C HIS A 253 8.43 6.35 1.83
N VAL A 254 7.15 6.71 1.77
CA VAL A 254 6.36 6.72 0.51
C VAL A 254 6.89 7.77 -0.48
N LEU A 255 7.37 8.92 -0.01
CA LEU A 255 7.98 9.94 -0.87
C LEU A 255 9.33 9.51 -1.45
N LYS A 256 10.06 8.65 -0.72
CA LYS A 256 11.39 8.18 -1.11
C LYS A 256 11.32 6.95 -2.00
N PHE A 257 10.37 6.06 -1.75
CA PHE A 257 10.26 4.78 -2.43
C PHE A 257 8.86 4.60 -3.04
N PRO A 258 8.69 4.91 -4.34
CA PRO A 258 7.49 4.57 -5.08
C PRO A 258 7.22 3.06 -5.04
N PHE A 259 5.94 2.67 -5.19
CA PHE A 259 5.50 1.28 -5.08
C PHE A 259 6.32 0.30 -5.95
N TYR A 260 6.65 0.68 -7.19
CA TYR A 260 7.42 -0.16 -8.13
C TYR A 260 8.91 -0.33 -7.77
N SER A 261 9.43 0.45 -6.81
CA SER A 261 10.83 0.37 -6.37
C SER A 261 11.02 -0.46 -5.10
N ASN A 262 9.93 -1.00 -4.56
CA ASN A 262 9.90 -1.67 -3.28
C ASN A 262 10.15 -3.17 -3.42
N VAL A 263 10.80 -3.72 -2.39
CA VAL A 263 10.99 -5.15 -2.20
C VAL A 263 10.02 -5.58 -1.12
N ASP A 264 8.96 -6.32 -1.48
CA ASP A 264 7.83 -6.64 -0.59
C ASP A 264 8.26 -7.12 0.80
N ARG A 265 9.28 -8.00 0.92
CA ARG A 265 9.74 -8.46 2.24
C ARG A 265 10.38 -7.35 3.09
N LEU A 266 11.05 -6.38 2.47
CA LEU A 266 11.57 -5.21 3.17
C LEU A 266 10.42 -4.29 3.58
N GLU A 267 9.41 -4.13 2.73
CA GLU A 267 8.20 -3.38 3.06
C GLU A 267 7.43 -4.02 4.21
N HIS A 268 7.21 -5.33 4.19
CA HIS A 268 6.54 -6.03 5.28
C HIS A 268 7.29 -5.84 6.60
N ARG A 269 8.61 -5.98 6.57
CA ARG A 269 9.45 -5.74 7.75
C ARG A 269 9.32 -4.30 8.24
N TRP A 270 9.45 -3.33 7.34
CA TRP A 270 9.36 -1.91 7.69
C TRP A 270 8.00 -1.59 8.31
N ASN A 271 6.91 -2.11 7.71
CA ASN A 271 5.56 -1.95 8.23
C ASN A 271 5.41 -2.61 9.61
N ILE A 272 5.90 -3.84 9.82
CA ILE A 272 5.88 -4.50 11.14
C ILE A 272 6.63 -3.67 12.19
N GLU A 273 7.82 -3.14 11.85
CA GLU A 273 8.64 -2.32 12.77
C GLU A 273 7.99 -0.97 13.10
N HIS A 274 7.20 -0.40 12.18
CA HIS A 274 6.57 0.92 12.32
C HIS A 274 5.05 0.84 12.57
N PHE A 275 4.49 -0.36 12.72
CA PHE A 275 3.05 -0.53 12.92
C PHE A 275 2.66 0.04 14.29
N LYS A 276 2.09 1.24 14.26
CA LYS A 276 1.57 1.90 15.45
C LYS A 276 0.20 1.31 15.75
N LYS A 277 0.04 0.80 16.97
CA LYS A 277 -1.29 0.50 17.53
C LYS A 277 -2.12 1.78 17.52
N GLN A 278 -3.01 1.92 16.55
CA GLN A 278 -3.86 3.11 16.44
C GLN A 278 -5.06 2.92 17.35
N ASN A 279 -4.86 2.97 18.67
CA ASN A 279 -5.97 2.75 19.61
C ASN A 279 -7.16 3.69 19.37
N PHE A 280 -6.91 4.89 18.80
CA PHE A 280 -7.94 5.87 18.49
C PHE A 280 -7.62 6.66 17.21
N GLN A 281 -8.60 6.78 16.33
CA GLN A 281 -8.64 7.78 15.26
C GLN A 281 -9.48 8.98 15.71
N LYS A 282 -9.19 10.17 15.18
CA LYS A 282 -9.82 11.41 15.64
C LYS A 282 -10.38 12.23 14.50
N LEU A 283 -11.71 12.24 14.42
CA LEU A 283 -12.51 13.15 13.60
C LEU A 283 -13.14 14.21 14.52
N LYS A 284 -14.48 14.37 14.52
CA LYS A 284 -15.18 15.21 15.50
C LYS A 284 -15.04 14.69 16.92
N SER A 285 -15.03 13.37 17.08
CA SER A 285 -14.71 12.68 18.33
C SER A 285 -13.65 11.62 18.10
N GLU A 286 -13.00 11.21 19.18
CA GLU A 286 -12.15 10.04 19.17
C GLU A 286 -13.03 8.80 19.03
N TYR A 287 -12.64 7.90 18.15
CA TYR A 287 -13.25 6.57 18.03
C TYR A 287 -12.15 5.53 17.95
N ARG A 288 -12.43 4.37 18.51
CA ARG A 288 -11.51 3.24 18.52
C ARG A 288 -11.55 2.54 17.16
N THR A 289 -10.38 2.18 16.63
CA THR A 289 -10.27 1.30 15.46
C THR A 289 -10.23 -0.17 15.92
N CYS A 290 -10.42 -1.10 14.99
CA CYS A 290 -10.62 -2.53 15.26
C CYS A 290 -9.69 -3.07 16.38
N ASP A 291 -10.24 -3.86 17.32
CA ASP A 291 -9.46 -4.45 18.41
C ASP A 291 -8.41 -5.48 17.91
N ALA A 292 -8.45 -5.85 16.63
CA ALA A 292 -7.60 -6.87 16.00
C ALA A 292 -6.15 -6.45 15.71
N ASP A 293 -5.77 -5.19 15.98
CA ASP A 293 -4.42 -4.67 15.68
C ASP A 293 -3.32 -5.49 16.39
N GLU A 294 -3.59 -6.01 17.60
CA GLU A 294 -2.63 -6.81 18.36
C GLU A 294 -2.45 -8.21 17.76
N GLU A 295 -3.55 -8.85 17.37
CA GLU A 295 -3.55 -10.17 16.73
C GLU A 295 -2.90 -10.11 15.35
N ILE A 296 -3.19 -9.08 14.55
CA ILE A 296 -2.57 -8.84 13.23
C ILE A 296 -1.06 -8.69 13.38
N MET A 297 -0.62 -7.86 14.33
CA MET A 297 0.81 -7.64 14.59
C MET A 297 1.50 -8.94 15.02
N SER A 298 0.90 -9.69 15.94
CA SER A 298 1.45 -10.96 16.42
C SER A 298 1.60 -11.96 15.27
N LEU A 299 0.56 -12.12 14.46
CA LEU A 299 0.57 -13.03 13.31
C LEU A 299 1.65 -12.63 12.29
N ALA A 300 1.77 -11.33 11.99
CA ALA A 300 2.77 -10.82 11.05
C ALA A 300 4.21 -11.09 11.51
N VAL A 301 4.49 -10.88 12.80
CA VAL A 301 5.81 -11.19 13.38
C VAL A 301 6.11 -12.68 13.29
N ASP A 302 5.16 -13.53 13.65
CA ASP A 302 5.33 -14.98 13.63
C ASP A 302 5.54 -15.51 12.21
N GLU A 303 4.72 -15.06 11.24
CA GLU A 303 4.89 -15.43 9.83
C GLU A 303 6.22 -14.92 9.25
N PHE A 304 6.64 -13.70 9.61
CA PHE A 304 7.92 -13.15 9.17
C PHE A 304 9.10 -13.99 9.68
N HIS A 305 9.12 -14.34 10.97
CA HIS A 305 10.17 -15.19 11.55
C HIS A 305 10.18 -16.60 10.95
N SER A 306 9.00 -17.19 10.72
CA SER A 306 8.87 -18.50 10.08
C SER A 306 9.47 -18.50 8.67
N CYS A 307 9.14 -17.48 7.86
CA CYS A 307 9.70 -17.32 6.52
C CYS A 307 11.22 -17.10 6.56
N GLN A 308 11.70 -16.26 7.48
CA GLN A 308 13.13 -16.01 7.64
C GLN A 308 13.91 -17.29 8.01
N ALA A 309 13.36 -18.14 8.88
CA ALA A 309 13.98 -19.42 9.23
C ALA A 309 14.08 -20.36 8.02
N ALA A 310 13.03 -20.41 7.18
CA ALA A 310 13.07 -21.17 5.92
C ALA A 310 14.15 -20.64 4.97
N TYR A 311 14.24 -19.33 4.78
CA TYR A 311 15.26 -18.72 3.92
C TYR A 311 16.69 -18.98 4.40
N GLN A 312 16.91 -19.03 5.72
CA GLN A 312 18.22 -19.39 6.29
C GLN A 312 18.60 -20.84 5.99
N GLU A 313 17.64 -21.75 5.99
CA GLU A 313 17.91 -23.15 5.63
C GLU A 313 18.16 -23.31 4.12
N GLU A 314 17.40 -22.60 3.30
CA GLU A 314 17.63 -22.52 1.86
C GLU A 314 19.04 -22.00 1.54
N LEU A 315 19.48 -20.95 2.24
CA LEU A 315 20.82 -20.40 2.11
C LEU A 315 21.89 -21.44 2.44
N ARG A 316 21.74 -22.19 3.55
CA ARG A 316 22.68 -23.27 3.91
C ARG A 316 22.75 -24.35 2.83
N CYS A 317 21.62 -24.70 2.23
CA CYS A 317 21.57 -25.64 1.10
C CYS A 317 22.35 -25.11 -0.12
N ILE A 318 22.21 -23.83 -0.44
CA ILE A 318 22.92 -23.20 -1.57
C ILE A 318 24.42 -23.10 -1.27
N GLU A 319 24.81 -22.66 -0.07
CA GLU A 319 26.21 -22.58 0.35
C GLU A 319 26.91 -23.95 0.33
N ARG A 320 26.20 -25.01 0.71
CA ARG A 320 26.70 -26.37 0.60
C ARG A 320 26.90 -26.77 -0.85
N TRP A 321 25.90 -26.54 -1.69
CA TRP A 321 25.95 -26.85 -3.12
C TRP A 321 27.11 -26.14 -3.82
N VAL A 322 27.36 -24.85 -3.53
CA VAL A 322 28.49 -24.09 -4.10
C VAL A 322 29.82 -24.81 -3.92
N LYS A 323 30.05 -25.38 -2.73
CA LYS A 323 31.27 -26.14 -2.42
C LYS A 323 31.28 -27.51 -3.09
N GLU A 324 30.14 -28.18 -3.15
CA GLU A 324 30.00 -29.49 -3.80
C GLU A 324 30.32 -29.43 -5.30
N VAL A 325 29.94 -28.33 -5.97
CA VAL A 325 30.26 -28.09 -7.39
C VAL A 325 31.52 -27.25 -7.60
N ARG A 326 32.31 -27.01 -6.54
CA ARG A 326 33.63 -26.33 -6.57
C ARG A 326 33.62 -24.91 -7.13
N LEU A 327 32.49 -24.21 -7.08
CA LEU A 327 32.39 -22.85 -7.60
C LEU A 327 33.18 -21.85 -6.76
N ASP A 328 33.46 -22.17 -5.49
CA ASP A 328 34.31 -21.37 -4.60
C ASP A 328 35.81 -21.49 -4.89
N GLU A 329 36.21 -22.38 -5.80
CA GLU A 329 37.60 -22.52 -6.26
C GLU A 329 37.93 -21.61 -7.46
N LEU A 330 36.92 -20.96 -8.06
CA LEU A 330 37.08 -20.05 -9.19
C LEU A 330 37.58 -18.69 -8.71
N ASP A 331 38.84 -18.36 -9.00
CA ASP A 331 39.52 -17.15 -8.54
C ASP A 331 39.03 -15.86 -9.19
N TYR A 332 38.43 -15.95 -10.37
CA TYR A 332 37.86 -14.81 -11.08
C TYR A 332 36.43 -14.46 -10.64
N ALA A 333 35.69 -15.44 -10.09
CA ALA A 333 34.26 -15.29 -9.83
C ALA A 333 33.97 -14.96 -8.37
N ARG A 334 33.10 -13.96 -8.14
CA ARG A 334 32.65 -13.63 -6.79
C ARG A 334 31.31 -14.30 -6.49
N VAL A 335 31.35 -15.50 -5.92
CA VAL A 335 30.14 -16.26 -5.56
C VAL A 335 29.46 -15.65 -4.33
N MET A 336 28.22 -15.17 -4.48
CA MET A 336 27.45 -14.52 -3.41
C MET A 336 26.08 -15.18 -3.19
N PRO A 337 26.00 -16.32 -2.48
CA PRO A 337 24.76 -17.10 -2.32
C PRO A 337 23.58 -16.30 -1.77
N LEU A 338 23.82 -15.49 -0.74
CA LEU A 338 22.78 -14.65 -0.13
C LEU A 338 22.21 -13.63 -1.12
N ILE A 339 23.07 -12.97 -1.90
CA ILE A 339 22.63 -11.98 -2.90
C ILE A 339 21.81 -12.66 -4.00
N CYS A 340 22.19 -13.87 -4.41
CA CYS A 340 21.47 -14.59 -5.47
C CYS A 340 20.14 -15.18 -4.99
N LEU A 341 20.00 -15.47 -3.69
CA LEU A 341 18.74 -15.93 -3.08
C LEU A 341 17.76 -14.78 -2.85
N LEU A 342 18.25 -13.59 -2.52
CA LEU A 342 17.43 -12.46 -2.08
C LEU A 342 16.30 -12.08 -3.06
N PRO A 343 16.50 -11.99 -4.40
CA PRO A 343 15.43 -11.69 -5.34
C PRO A 343 14.28 -12.70 -5.29
N SER A 344 14.61 -13.98 -5.22
CA SER A 344 13.63 -15.08 -5.17
C SER A 344 12.90 -15.11 -3.83
N ALA A 345 13.62 -14.92 -2.71
CA ALA A 345 13.01 -14.83 -1.38
C ALA A 345 12.10 -13.61 -1.22
N SER A 346 12.36 -12.57 -2.00
CA SER A 346 11.63 -11.30 -2.03
C SER A 346 10.43 -11.26 -2.96
N THR A 347 10.20 -12.30 -3.77
CA THR A 347 9.06 -12.38 -4.71
C THR A 347 8.26 -13.67 -4.58
N MET A 348 8.88 -14.75 -4.10
CA MET A 348 8.24 -16.05 -3.87
C MET A 348 8.10 -16.29 -2.37
N PHE A 349 7.09 -15.70 -1.72
CA PHE A 349 6.90 -15.81 -0.27
C PHE A 349 6.51 -17.18 0.27
N PRO A 350 5.58 -17.93 -0.38
CA PRO A 350 5.09 -19.19 0.14
C PRO A 350 6.19 -20.21 0.47
N ALA A 351 6.11 -20.87 1.62
CA ALA A 351 7.06 -21.92 2.00
C ALA A 351 7.11 -23.05 0.97
N GLU A 352 5.98 -23.33 0.31
CA GLU A 352 5.87 -24.35 -0.74
C GLU A 352 6.72 -24.06 -1.98
N LEU A 353 7.16 -22.81 -2.17
CA LEU A 353 8.05 -22.40 -3.26
C LEU A 353 9.54 -22.48 -2.91
N SER A 354 9.91 -23.15 -1.81
CA SER A 354 11.32 -23.30 -1.38
C SER A 354 12.23 -23.86 -2.47
N GLU A 355 11.80 -24.95 -3.12
CA GLU A 355 12.54 -25.56 -4.23
C GLU A 355 12.72 -24.58 -5.40
N ALA A 356 11.68 -23.81 -5.73
CA ALA A 356 11.76 -22.81 -6.79
C ALA A 356 12.77 -21.70 -6.46
N ARG A 357 12.80 -21.24 -5.20
CA ARG A 357 13.79 -20.25 -4.73
C ARG A 357 15.21 -20.78 -4.79
N ILE A 358 15.45 -22.01 -4.33
CA ILE A 358 16.77 -22.65 -4.38
C ILE A 358 17.24 -22.77 -5.84
N VAL A 359 16.38 -23.27 -6.73
CA VAL A 359 16.70 -23.41 -8.16
C VAL A 359 17.00 -22.07 -8.81
N ALA A 360 16.18 -21.05 -8.55
CA ALA A 360 16.40 -19.70 -9.06
C ALA A 360 17.72 -19.11 -8.54
N ALA A 361 18.05 -19.28 -7.26
CA ALA A 361 19.30 -18.82 -6.68
C ALA A 361 20.52 -19.52 -7.30
N LYS A 362 20.48 -20.84 -7.48
CA LYS A 362 21.54 -21.60 -8.17
C LYS A 362 21.73 -21.12 -9.60
N THR A 363 20.62 -20.90 -10.32
CA THR A 363 20.64 -20.40 -11.70
C THR A 363 21.26 -19.00 -11.77
N ASN A 364 20.90 -18.11 -10.86
CA ASN A 364 21.49 -16.77 -10.76
C ASN A 364 23.00 -16.83 -10.50
N ILE A 365 23.44 -17.70 -9.58
CA ILE A 365 24.88 -17.90 -9.31
C ILE A 365 25.61 -18.35 -10.58
N LEU A 366 25.10 -19.38 -11.26
CA LEU A 366 25.72 -19.88 -12.49
C LEU A 366 25.75 -18.81 -13.58
N ALA A 367 24.67 -18.04 -13.74
CA ALA A 367 24.61 -16.95 -14.70
C ALA A 367 25.69 -15.89 -14.41
N THR A 368 25.85 -15.47 -13.14
CA THR A 368 26.90 -14.50 -12.76
C THR A 368 28.32 -15.02 -12.97
N ILE A 369 28.55 -16.32 -12.75
CA ILE A 369 29.88 -16.93 -12.96
C ILE A 369 30.21 -17.01 -14.45
N VAL A 370 29.23 -17.37 -15.27
CA VAL A 370 29.38 -17.38 -16.73
C VAL A 370 29.62 -15.95 -17.24
N ASP A 371 28.85 -14.97 -16.75
CA ASP A 371 29.04 -13.55 -17.07
C ASP A 371 30.46 -13.07 -16.74
N ASP A 372 30.95 -13.32 -15.51
CA ASP A 372 32.32 -13.00 -15.09
C ASP A 372 33.39 -13.67 -15.98
N LEU A 373 33.14 -14.90 -16.45
CA LEU A 373 34.05 -15.59 -17.37
C LEU A 373 34.12 -14.92 -18.74
N PHE A 374 33.03 -14.34 -19.24
CA PHE A 374 33.03 -13.65 -20.55
C PHE A 374 33.49 -12.19 -20.45
N ASP A 375 33.28 -11.52 -19.31
CA ASP A 375 33.65 -10.11 -19.11
C ASP A 375 35.09 -9.93 -18.63
N VAL A 376 35.55 -10.80 -17.74
CA VAL A 376 36.86 -10.71 -17.08
C VAL A 376 37.80 -11.83 -17.56
N GLY A 377 37.28 -12.90 -18.16
CA GLY A 377 38.07 -14.02 -18.64
C GLY A 377 39.10 -13.60 -19.67
N GLU A 378 40.37 -13.75 -19.31
CA GLU A 378 41.49 -13.34 -20.16
C GLU A 378 41.72 -14.29 -21.35
N SER A 379 41.14 -15.50 -21.34
CA SER A 379 41.33 -16.51 -22.39
C SER A 379 40.10 -16.67 -23.27
N ARG A 380 40.27 -16.28 -24.53
CA ARG A 380 39.27 -16.51 -25.59
C ARG A 380 39.06 -18.00 -25.87
N GLU A 381 40.09 -18.81 -25.69
CA GLU A 381 40.03 -20.25 -25.85
C GLU A 381 39.14 -20.92 -24.79
N GLU A 382 39.19 -20.45 -23.54
CA GLU A 382 38.27 -20.91 -22.48
C GLU A 382 36.82 -20.58 -22.82
N MET A 383 36.56 -19.36 -23.29
CA MET A 383 35.23 -18.92 -23.73
C MET A 383 34.70 -19.74 -24.91
N GLU A 384 35.48 -19.89 -25.98
CA GLU A 384 35.10 -20.67 -27.17
C GLU A 384 34.89 -22.15 -26.84
N ASN A 385 35.70 -22.71 -25.92
CA ASN A 385 35.52 -24.07 -25.44
C ASN A 385 34.21 -24.23 -24.65
N LEU A 386 33.88 -23.30 -23.75
CA LEU A 386 32.61 -23.33 -23.02
C LEU A 386 31.40 -23.25 -23.96
N VAL A 387 31.43 -22.35 -24.94
CA VAL A 387 30.36 -22.25 -25.97
C VAL A 387 30.20 -23.57 -26.70
N THR A 388 31.30 -24.16 -27.16
CA THR A 388 31.26 -25.45 -27.90
C THR A 388 30.70 -26.57 -27.03
N LEU A 389 31.06 -26.61 -25.74
CA LEU A 389 30.53 -27.59 -24.79
C LEU A 389 29.01 -27.45 -24.61
N ILE A 390 28.50 -26.21 -24.52
CA ILE A 390 27.06 -25.93 -24.42
C ILE A 390 26.33 -26.29 -25.73
N GLU A 391 26.89 -25.97 -26.90
CA GLU A 391 26.33 -26.34 -28.21
C GLU A 391 26.27 -27.85 -28.42
N MET A 392 27.28 -28.56 -27.94
CA MET A 392 27.37 -30.01 -27.98
C MET A 392 26.84 -30.66 -26.69
N TRP A 393 25.79 -30.12 -26.09
CA TRP A 393 25.25 -30.56 -24.78
C TRP A 393 25.16 -32.09 -24.60
N ASP A 394 24.59 -32.82 -25.56
CA ASP A 394 24.43 -34.28 -25.49
C ASP A 394 25.70 -35.08 -25.85
N ALA A 395 26.73 -34.41 -26.34
CA ALA A 395 27.97 -35.00 -26.86
C ALA A 395 29.24 -34.28 -26.37
N TYR A 396 29.15 -33.54 -25.26
CA TYR A 396 30.22 -32.65 -24.75
C TYR A 396 31.51 -33.43 -24.44
N GLU A 397 31.40 -34.71 -24.11
CA GLU A 397 32.54 -35.62 -23.88
C GLU A 397 33.49 -35.71 -25.08
N ARG A 398 33.02 -35.37 -26.30
CA ARG A 398 33.84 -35.35 -27.52
C ARG A 398 34.69 -34.08 -27.67
N VAL A 399 34.35 -33.02 -26.94
CA VAL A 399 35.00 -31.71 -27.03
C VAL A 399 36.20 -31.64 -26.10
N GLY A 400 36.05 -32.16 -24.88
CA GLY A 400 37.03 -32.03 -23.79
C GLY A 400 37.06 -30.61 -23.20
N PHE A 401 37.68 -30.49 -22.03
CA PHE A 401 37.81 -29.22 -21.30
C PHE A 401 39.15 -28.57 -21.58
N PHE A 402 39.16 -27.29 -21.91
CA PHE A 402 40.38 -26.52 -22.15
C PHE A 402 41.16 -26.26 -20.86
N SER A 403 40.45 -26.05 -19.74
CA SER A 403 41.03 -25.82 -18.42
C SER A 403 40.16 -26.40 -17.32
N GLU A 404 40.72 -26.54 -16.11
CA GLU A 404 39.97 -26.94 -14.92
C GLU A 404 38.86 -25.94 -14.58
N ARG A 405 39.08 -24.64 -14.85
CA ARG A 405 38.05 -23.61 -14.67
C ARG A 405 36.83 -23.85 -15.56
N VAL A 406 37.06 -24.13 -16.84
CA VAL A 406 35.97 -24.44 -17.80
C VAL A 406 35.27 -25.74 -17.42
N GLU A 407 36.03 -26.75 -16.98
CA GLU A 407 35.45 -28.00 -16.48
C GLU A 407 34.49 -27.75 -15.31
N ILE A 408 34.93 -27.01 -14.28
CA ILE A 408 34.12 -26.68 -13.11
C ILE A 408 32.82 -25.97 -13.53
N VAL A 409 32.92 -24.91 -14.34
CA VAL A 409 31.76 -24.12 -14.79
C VAL A 409 30.80 -24.97 -15.61
N PHE A 410 31.31 -25.68 -16.62
CA PHE A 410 30.46 -26.48 -17.50
C PHE A 410 29.76 -27.59 -16.72
N ARG A 411 30.48 -28.32 -15.86
CA ARG A 411 29.89 -29.38 -15.01
C ARG A 411 28.81 -28.83 -14.11
N ALA A 412 29.07 -27.70 -13.44
CA ALA A 412 28.10 -27.05 -12.58
C ALA A 412 26.82 -26.66 -13.35
N VAL A 413 26.96 -26.08 -14.56
CA VAL A 413 25.83 -25.75 -15.44
C VAL A 413 25.08 -26.99 -15.91
N TYR A 414 25.81 -27.99 -16.40
CA TYR A 414 25.26 -29.21 -16.97
C TYR A 414 24.51 -30.05 -15.93
N ASP A 415 25.17 -30.38 -14.82
CA ASP A 415 24.59 -31.25 -13.79
C ASP A 415 23.41 -30.57 -13.08
N THR A 416 23.52 -29.26 -12.80
CA THR A 416 22.42 -28.50 -12.18
C THR A 416 21.22 -28.40 -13.12
N SER A 417 21.45 -28.15 -14.42
CA SER A 417 20.36 -28.09 -15.40
C SER A 417 19.66 -29.43 -15.57
N ASN A 418 20.41 -30.54 -15.54
CA ASN A 418 19.84 -31.89 -15.59
C ASN A 418 19.03 -32.23 -14.34
N ASP A 419 19.53 -31.91 -13.13
CA ASP A 419 18.76 -32.09 -11.88
C ASP A 419 17.45 -31.27 -11.91
N ILE A 420 17.53 -30.01 -12.34
CA ILE A 420 16.34 -29.16 -12.50
C ILE A 420 15.36 -29.78 -13.51
N ALA A 421 15.84 -30.29 -14.65
CA ALA A 421 14.98 -30.90 -15.65
C ALA A 421 14.25 -32.14 -15.12
N VAL A 422 14.92 -32.97 -14.32
CA VAL A 422 14.32 -34.14 -13.67
C VAL A 422 13.22 -33.72 -12.70
N ARG A 423 13.50 -32.75 -11.82
CA ARG A 423 12.51 -32.22 -10.86
C ARG A 423 11.33 -31.58 -11.56
N ALA A 424 11.60 -30.74 -12.57
CA ALA A 424 10.57 -30.04 -13.33
C ALA A 424 9.74 -31.00 -14.17
N ALA A 425 10.29 -32.11 -14.67
CA ALA A 425 9.52 -33.12 -15.39
C ALA A 425 8.43 -33.77 -14.51
N ALA A 426 8.70 -33.94 -13.21
CA ALA A 426 7.69 -34.42 -12.26
C ALA A 426 6.52 -33.44 -12.08
N VAL A 427 6.78 -32.13 -12.15
CA VAL A 427 5.77 -31.08 -12.01
C VAL A 427 5.03 -30.79 -13.31
N GLN A 428 5.76 -30.75 -14.43
CA GLN A 428 5.26 -30.36 -15.76
C GLN A 428 4.71 -31.55 -16.56
N ASN A 429 4.94 -32.78 -16.09
CA ASN A 429 4.57 -34.03 -16.76
C ASN A 429 5.12 -34.14 -18.20
N ARG A 430 6.28 -33.53 -18.46
CA ARG A 430 7.00 -33.56 -19.74
C ARG A 430 8.47 -33.28 -19.52
N ASN A 431 9.34 -33.84 -20.37
CA ASN A 431 10.76 -33.50 -20.33
C ASN A 431 10.97 -32.04 -20.78
N ILE A 432 11.74 -31.28 -20.01
CA ILE A 432 12.07 -29.88 -20.32
C ILE A 432 13.58 -29.61 -20.49
N ILE A 433 14.44 -30.64 -20.47
CA ILE A 433 15.90 -30.42 -20.57
C ILE A 433 16.28 -29.67 -21.83
N HIS A 434 15.64 -29.98 -22.96
CA HIS A 434 15.88 -29.29 -24.22
C HIS A 434 15.45 -27.82 -24.17
N HIS A 435 14.41 -27.48 -23.40
CA HIS A 435 14.03 -26.09 -23.19
C HIS A 435 15.05 -25.35 -22.32
N ILE A 436 15.61 -26.00 -21.29
CA ILE A 436 16.64 -25.40 -20.43
C ILE A 436 17.93 -25.20 -21.25
N ALA A 437 18.42 -26.24 -21.92
CA ALA A 437 19.63 -26.15 -22.73
C ALA A 437 19.49 -25.12 -23.87
N GLU A 438 18.41 -25.19 -24.67
CA GLU A 438 18.24 -24.29 -25.81
C GLU A 438 17.82 -22.86 -25.47
N ARG A 439 17.00 -22.64 -24.43
CA ARG A 439 16.49 -21.29 -24.14
C ARG A 439 17.20 -20.59 -23.00
N SER A 440 17.87 -21.31 -22.11
CA SER A 440 18.55 -20.71 -20.96
C SER A 440 20.05 -20.52 -21.20
N TRP A 441 20.69 -21.38 -21.98
CA TRP A 441 22.15 -21.37 -22.16
C TRP A 441 22.62 -21.16 -23.60
N LEU A 442 21.78 -21.44 -24.60
CA LEU A 442 22.10 -21.19 -26.00
C LEU A 442 21.53 -19.83 -26.46
N VAL A 443 22.41 -18.91 -26.85
CA VAL A 443 22.01 -17.68 -27.54
C VAL A 443 21.94 -17.97 -29.03
N ARG A 444 20.76 -18.33 -29.54
CA ARG A 444 20.49 -18.29 -30.99
C ARG A 444 20.02 -16.88 -31.34
N ASN A 445 20.89 -16.10 -31.99
CA ASN A 445 20.52 -14.84 -32.63
C ASN A 445 19.49 -15.04 -33.74
#